data_AF-A0A1E1LP21-F1
#
_entry.id   AF-A0A1E1LP21-F1
#
_cell.length_a   1.000
_cell.length_b   1.000
_cell.length_c   1.000
_cell.angle_alpha   90.00
_cell.angle_beta   90.00
_cell.angle_gamma   90.00
#
_symmetry.space_group_name_H-M   'P 1'
#
loop_
_entity.id
_entity.type
_entity.pdbx_description
1 polymer ?
#
loop_
_entity_poly.entity_id
_entity_poly.type
_entity_poly.pdbx_seq_one_letter_code
_entity_poly.pdbx_strand_id
1 'polypeptide(L)'
;MVKDNETVIKEFNELVNMTALELEKWLKSEDSTGAGWSKDDGSGETIGHDSGRKIVEILKKNPERDPEGYDEEDYDHMRKVVAYCKRHLAQEEKAKQDTESKSYKSLKNWGHDAQKS
;
A
#
# COMPACT_ATOMS: atom_id res chain seq x y z
N MET A 1 3.28 -0.94 21.94
CA MET A 1 2.05 -1.75 21.94
C MET A 1 1.63 -1.88 20.48
N VAL A 2 1.47 -3.11 19.98
CA VAL A 2 0.96 -3.35 18.62
C VAL A 2 -0.51 -2.92 18.60
N LYS A 3 -0.95 -2.23 17.55
CA LYS A 3 -2.36 -1.83 17.40
C LYS A 3 -3.25 -3.07 17.29
N ASP A 4 -4.42 -3.01 17.91
CA ASP A 4 -5.47 -4.01 17.77
C ASP A 4 -5.94 -4.12 16.32
N ASN A 5 -6.53 -5.27 15.98
CA ASN A 5 -6.94 -5.57 14.60
C ASN A 5 -7.99 -4.59 14.09
N GLU A 6 -8.98 -4.21 14.92
CA GLU A 6 -10.05 -3.29 14.51
C GLU A 6 -9.50 -1.92 14.08
N THR A 7 -8.59 -1.36 14.88
CA THR A 7 -7.91 -0.11 14.56
C THR A 7 -7.08 -0.23 13.28
N VAL A 8 -6.39 -1.35 13.08
CA VAL A 8 -5.59 -1.59 11.86
C VAL A 8 -6.47 -1.68 10.62
N ILE A 9 -7.58 -2.43 10.68
CA ILE A 9 -8.53 -2.55 9.57
C ILE A 9 -9.09 -1.19 9.19
N LYS A 10 -9.51 -0.40 10.19
CA LYS A 10 -10.04 0.96 9.95
C LYS A 10 -9.00 1.84 9.25
N GLU A 11 -7.79 1.93 9.82
CA GLU A 11 -6.74 2.78 9.26
C GLU A 11 -6.27 2.29 7.88
N PHE A 12 -6.23 0.98 7.65
CA PHE A 12 -5.91 0.41 6.34
C PHE A 12 -6.95 0.82 5.29
N ASN A 13 -8.24 0.70 5.63
CA ASN A 13 -9.33 1.06 4.72
C ASN A 13 -9.48 2.56 4.48
N GLU A 14 -8.98 3.41 5.39
CA GLU A 14 -8.86 4.86 5.20
C GLU A 14 -7.66 5.23 4.31
N LEU A 15 -6.53 4.53 4.46
CA LEU A 15 -5.29 4.85 3.75
C LEU A 15 -5.21 4.20 2.37
N VAL A 16 -5.72 2.99 2.19
CA VAL A 16 -5.75 2.32 0.88
C VAL A 16 -6.98 2.78 0.12
N ASN A 17 -6.79 3.79 -0.72
CA ASN A 17 -7.83 4.46 -1.50
C ASN A 17 -7.85 4.05 -2.99
N MET A 18 -6.98 3.11 -3.39
CA MET A 18 -7.01 2.47 -4.70
C MET A 18 -7.79 1.16 -4.63
N THR A 19 -8.62 0.91 -5.64
CA THR A 19 -9.26 -0.41 -5.80
C THR A 19 -8.23 -1.48 -6.22
N ALA A 20 -8.58 -2.76 -6.03
CA ALA A 20 -7.73 -3.87 -6.47
C ALA A 20 -7.35 -3.78 -7.95
N LEU A 21 -8.31 -3.40 -8.81
CA LEU A 21 -8.09 -3.26 -10.25
C LEU A 21 -7.16 -2.09 -10.59
N GLU A 22 -7.34 -0.95 -9.92
CA GLU A 22 -6.48 0.22 -10.13
C GLU A 22 -5.05 -0.03 -9.69
N LEU A 23 -4.88 -0.66 -8.52
CA LEU A 23 -3.57 -1.00 -8.01
C LEU A 23 -2.89 -2.07 -8.89
N GLU A 24 -3.62 -3.10 -9.32
CA GLU A 24 -3.08 -4.11 -10.24
C GLU A 24 -2.65 -3.51 -11.58
N LYS A 25 -3.42 -2.55 -12.11
CA LYS A 25 -3.04 -1.83 -13.33
C LYS A 25 -1.79 -0.98 -13.10
N TRP A 26 -1.69 -0.31 -11.95
CA TRP A 26 -0.53 0.48 -11.58
C TRP A 26 0.74 -0.36 -11.45
N LEU A 27 0.68 -1.50 -10.78
CA LEU A 27 1.84 -2.39 -10.56
C LEU A 27 2.43 -2.95 -11.86
N LYS A 28 1.67 -2.94 -12.96
CA LYS A 28 2.17 -3.35 -14.28
C LYS A 28 2.97 -2.26 -15.01
N SER A 29 3.08 -1.05 -14.44
CA SER A 29 3.82 0.07 -15.05
C SER A 29 5.31 0.03 -14.70
N GLU A 30 6.13 0.61 -15.57
CA GLU A 30 7.56 0.81 -15.30
C GLU A 30 7.82 1.75 -14.11
N ASP A 31 6.91 2.71 -13.90
CA ASP A 31 6.98 3.64 -12.77
C ASP A 31 6.84 2.92 -11.42
N SER A 32 6.12 1.80 -11.39
CA SER A 32 5.88 1.04 -10.18
C SER A 32 7.06 0.14 -9.82
N THR A 33 7.65 -0.54 -10.80
CA THR A 33 8.69 -1.57 -10.58
C THR A 33 9.97 -1.00 -9.95
N GLY A 34 10.36 0.23 -10.31
CA GLY A 34 11.57 0.88 -9.81
C GLY A 34 11.42 1.77 -8.57
N ALA A 35 10.19 1.95 -8.06
CA ALA A 35 9.93 2.93 -7.00
C ALA A 35 10.07 2.34 -5.58
N GLY A 36 11.16 2.71 -4.89
CA GLY A 36 11.38 2.42 -3.47
C GLY A 36 12.68 1.66 -3.22
N TRP A 37 12.75 0.96 -2.08
CA TRP A 37 13.89 0.11 -1.73
C TRP A 37 13.78 -1.26 -2.37
N SER A 38 14.87 -1.72 -2.99
CA SER A 38 14.99 -3.09 -3.48
C SER A 38 14.94 -4.11 -2.35
N LYS A 39 14.36 -5.28 -2.64
CA LYS A 39 14.41 -6.46 -1.77
C LYS A 39 15.81 -7.08 -1.86
N ASP A 40 16.27 -7.63 -0.74
CA ASP A 40 17.55 -8.34 -0.63
C ASP A 40 17.35 -9.85 -0.86
N ASP A 41 16.60 -10.20 -1.91
CA ASP A 41 16.28 -11.60 -2.28
C ASP A 41 16.73 -11.94 -3.72
N GLY A 42 17.46 -11.03 -4.37
CA GLY A 42 17.97 -11.22 -5.73
C GLY A 42 16.91 -11.13 -6.84
N SER A 43 15.64 -10.86 -6.52
CA SER A 43 14.56 -10.74 -7.52
C SER A 43 14.61 -9.45 -8.34
N GLY A 44 15.33 -8.43 -7.86
CA GLY A 44 15.34 -7.08 -8.45
C GLY A 44 14.07 -6.26 -8.17
N GLU A 45 13.13 -6.80 -7.41
CA GLU A 45 11.88 -6.14 -7.04
C GLU A 45 12.04 -5.19 -5.84
N THR A 46 11.21 -4.15 -5.77
CA THR A 46 11.11 -3.29 -4.59
C THR A 46 10.13 -3.81 -3.54
N ILE A 47 10.41 -3.51 -2.26
CA ILE A 47 9.54 -3.85 -1.13
C ILE A 47 8.12 -3.28 -1.32
N GLY A 48 8.02 -2.07 -1.88
CA GLY A 48 6.74 -1.44 -2.16
C GLY A 48 5.95 -2.19 -3.22
N HIS A 49 6.60 -2.60 -4.32
CA HIS A 49 5.93 -3.34 -5.39
C HIS A 49 5.40 -4.71 -4.91
N ASP A 50 6.19 -5.44 -4.11
CA ASP A 50 5.73 -6.68 -3.46
C ASP A 50 4.55 -6.44 -2.52
N SER A 51 4.63 -5.37 -1.71
CA SER A 51 3.54 -4.96 -0.82
C SER A 51 2.26 -4.67 -1.58
N GLY A 52 2.36 -4.00 -2.72
CA GLY A 52 1.23 -3.70 -3.60
C GLY A 52 0.51 -4.95 -4.08
N ARG A 53 1.24 -6.02 -4.45
CA ARG A 53 0.60 -7.29 -4.84
C ARG A 53 -0.19 -7.90 -3.70
N LYS A 54 0.38 -7.91 -2.49
CA LYS A 54 -0.32 -8.42 -1.30
C LYS A 54 -1.57 -7.61 -0.97
N ILE A 55 -1.52 -6.28 -1.15
CA ILE A 55 -2.72 -5.42 -1.02
C ILE A 55 -3.78 -5.83 -2.04
N VAL A 56 -3.41 -6.08 -3.30
CA VAL A 56 -4.35 -6.57 -4.33
C VAL A 56 -4.98 -7.89 -3.89
N GLU A 57 -4.21 -8.82 -3.33
CA GLU A 57 -4.71 -10.11 -2.83
C GLU A 57 -5.72 -9.91 -1.68
N ILE A 58 -5.38 -9.08 -0.69
CA ILE A 58 -6.26 -8.72 0.44
C ILE A 58 -7.58 -8.12 -0.08
N LEU A 59 -7.50 -7.15 -0.99
CA LEU A 59 -8.69 -6.48 -1.53
C LEU A 59 -9.57 -7.41 -2.39
N LYS A 60 -8.97 -8.39 -3.09
CA LYS A 60 -9.71 -9.39 -3.86
C LYS A 60 -10.31 -10.48 -2.97
N LYS A 61 -9.60 -10.86 -1.91
CA LYS A 61 -10.03 -11.87 -0.93
C LYS A 61 -11.25 -11.39 -0.14
N ASN A 62 -11.27 -10.12 0.26
CA ASN A 62 -12.31 -9.55 1.11
C ASN A 62 -12.80 -8.18 0.58
N PRO A 63 -13.57 -8.16 -0.53
CA PRO A 63 -14.01 -6.92 -1.17
C PRO A 63 -15.00 -6.11 -0.32
N GLU A 64 -15.79 -6.78 0.51
CA GLU A 64 -16.75 -6.16 1.44
C GLU A 64 -16.09 -5.56 2.69
N ARG A 65 -14.77 -5.81 2.87
CA ARG A 65 -13.98 -5.33 4.02
C ARG A 65 -14.51 -5.81 5.37
N ASP A 66 -15.07 -7.03 5.40
CA ASP A 66 -15.59 -7.66 6.61
C ASP A 66 -14.43 -8.00 7.58
N PRO A 67 -14.41 -7.49 8.82
CA PRO A 67 -13.36 -7.82 9.78
C PRO A 67 -13.09 -9.32 9.97
N GLU A 68 -14.12 -10.17 9.85
CA GLU A 68 -14.01 -11.63 10.02
C GLU A 68 -13.40 -12.33 8.79
N GLY A 69 -13.29 -11.65 7.65
CA GLY A 69 -12.74 -12.18 6.41
C GLY A 69 -11.21 -12.12 6.30
N TYR A 70 -10.52 -11.62 7.32
CA TYR A 70 -9.07 -11.45 7.36
C TYR A 70 -8.39 -12.49 8.24
N ASP A 71 -7.19 -12.91 7.84
CA ASP A 71 -6.32 -13.78 8.66
C ASP A 71 -5.16 -13.00 9.31
N GLU A 72 -4.35 -13.69 10.10
CA GLU A 72 -3.21 -13.07 10.79
C GLU A 72 -2.17 -12.47 9.82
N GLU A 73 -1.96 -13.08 8.66
CA GLU A 73 -1.02 -12.57 7.65
C GLU A 73 -1.54 -11.28 7.02
N ASP A 74 -2.85 -11.20 6.77
CA ASP A 74 -3.51 -9.97 6.31
C ASP A 74 -3.31 -8.85 7.33
N TYR A 75 -3.59 -9.09 8.62
CA TYR A 75 -3.44 -8.07 9.66
C TYR A 75 -1.99 -7.58 9.80
N ASP A 76 -1.02 -8.49 9.74
CA ASP A 76 0.38 -8.13 9.83
C ASP A 76 0.85 -7.32 8.64
N HIS A 77 0.35 -7.63 7.44
CA HIS A 77 0.63 -6.82 6.26
C HIS A 77 -0.06 -5.45 6.35
N MET A 78 -1.33 -5.40 6.74
CA MET A 78 -2.06 -4.14 6.94
C MET A 78 -1.35 -3.21 7.92
N ARG A 79 -0.80 -3.72 9.03
CA ARG A 79 0.00 -2.94 9.97
C ARG A 79 1.20 -2.28 9.29
N LYS A 80 1.90 -3.01 8.42
CA LYS A 80 3.04 -2.48 7.66
C LYS A 80 2.59 -1.39 6.69
N VAL A 81 1.49 -1.61 5.97
CA VAL A 81 0.90 -0.64 5.04
C VAL A 81 0.51 0.65 5.75
N VAL A 82 -0.24 0.54 6.84
CA VAL A 82 -0.68 1.67 7.66
C VAL A 82 0.52 2.46 8.18
N ALA A 83 1.51 1.79 8.76
CA ALA A 83 2.71 2.45 9.27
C ALA A 83 3.50 3.16 8.17
N TYR A 84 3.60 2.53 6.99
CA TYR A 84 4.29 3.11 5.84
C TYR A 84 3.59 4.37 5.33
N CYS A 85 2.29 4.27 5.03
CA CYS A 85 1.49 5.37 4.49
C CYS A 85 1.45 6.55 5.46
N LYS A 86 1.21 6.32 6.76
CA LYS A 86 1.20 7.41 7.76
C LYS A 86 2.54 8.14 7.84
N ARG A 87 3.65 7.40 7.87
CA ARG A 87 5.00 8.00 7.92
C ARG A 87 5.29 8.82 6.66
N HIS A 88 4.99 8.28 5.48
CA HIS A 88 5.27 8.96 4.22
C HIS A 88 4.37 10.18 4.01
N LEU A 89 3.08 10.08 4.32
CA LEU A 89 2.16 11.21 4.21
C LEU A 89 2.51 12.34 5.18
N ALA A 90 3.02 12.04 6.38
CA ALA A 90 3.48 13.05 7.33
C ALA A 90 4.80 13.72 6.92
N GLN A 91 5.64 13.02 6.15
CA GLN A 91 6.94 13.53 5.69
C GLN A 91 6.83 14.30 4.38
N GLU A 92 5.76 14.12 3.61
CA GLU A 92 5.63 14.66 2.27
C GLU A 92 4.36 15.48 2.03
N GLU A 93 4.39 16.77 2.39
CA GLU A 93 3.46 17.76 1.81
C GLU A 93 3.58 17.83 0.27
N LYS A 94 4.75 17.44 -0.29
CA LYS A 94 5.08 17.49 -1.72
C LYS A 94 4.52 16.32 -2.54
N ALA A 95 4.22 15.16 -1.96
CA ALA A 95 3.69 14.00 -2.70
C ALA A 95 2.37 14.31 -3.41
N LYS A 96 1.60 15.28 -2.88
CA LYS A 96 0.37 15.78 -3.51
C LYS A 96 0.62 16.68 -4.72
N GLN A 97 1.84 17.21 -4.89
CA GLN A 97 2.17 18.24 -5.88
C GLN A 97 2.96 17.71 -7.08
N ASP A 98 3.68 16.59 -6.92
CA ASP A 98 4.53 16.02 -7.98
C ASP A 98 4.30 14.52 -8.16
N THR A 99 3.57 14.16 -9.22
CA THR A 99 3.28 12.77 -9.60
C THR A 99 4.49 12.04 -10.19
N GLU A 100 5.55 12.74 -10.58
CA GLU A 100 6.79 12.12 -11.06
C GLU A 100 7.74 11.76 -9.92
N SER A 101 7.48 12.25 -8.71
CA SER A 101 8.32 11.99 -7.56
C SER A 101 8.36 10.50 -7.19
N LYS A 102 9.54 10.04 -6.73
CA LYS A 102 9.72 8.68 -6.22
C LYS A 102 8.77 8.37 -5.06
N SER A 103 8.44 9.37 -4.25
CA SER A 103 7.54 9.22 -3.12
C SER A 103 6.10 9.00 -3.55
N TYR A 104 5.58 9.78 -4.51
CA TYR A 104 4.25 9.53 -5.07
C TYR A 104 4.15 8.13 -5.68
N LYS A 105 5.12 7.76 -6.52
CA LYS A 105 5.16 6.42 -7.15
C LYS A 105 5.22 5.32 -6.09
N SER A 106 5.98 5.54 -5.02
CA SER A 106 6.06 4.60 -3.92
C SER A 106 4.75 4.53 -3.12
N LEU A 107 4.12 5.64 -2.73
CA LEU A 107 2.83 5.64 -2.05
C LEU A 107 1.75 4.87 -2.83
N LYS A 108 1.75 4.99 -4.16
CA LYS A 108 0.85 4.19 -5.03
C LYS A 108 1.17 2.71 -5.00
N ASN A 109 2.44 2.30 -4.91
CA ASN A 109 2.79 0.90 -4.68
C ASN A 109 2.22 0.37 -3.35
N TRP A 110 1.99 1.23 -2.36
CA TRP A 110 1.36 0.91 -1.08
C TRP A 110 -0.17 1.13 -1.08
N GLY A 111 -0.80 1.26 -2.25
CA GLY A 111 -2.25 1.36 -2.41
C GLY A 111 -2.84 2.74 -2.08
N HIS A 112 -2.00 3.75 -1.86
CA HIS A 112 -2.44 5.13 -1.62
C HIS A 112 -2.11 6.03 -2.82
N ASP A 113 -3.12 6.52 -3.49
CA ASP A 113 -3.00 7.56 -4.51
C ASP A 113 -3.22 8.93 -3.89
N ALA A 114 -2.16 9.74 -3.83
CA ALA A 114 -2.21 11.08 -3.23
C ALA A 114 -3.06 12.09 -4.04
N GLN A 115 -3.45 11.76 -5.27
CA GLN A 115 -4.37 12.56 -6.08
C GLN A 115 -5.84 12.21 -5.82
N LYS A 116 -6.11 11.14 -5.06
CA LYS A 116 -7.47 10.76 -4.64
C LYS A 116 -7.78 11.35 -3.27
N SER A 117 -8.94 11.99 -3.16
CA SER A 117 -9.50 12.50 -1.90
C SER A 117 -10.54 11.54 -1.33
#